data_AF-A0A368Q5W4-F1
#
_entry.id   AF-A0A368Q5W4-F1
#
_cell.length_a   1.000
_cell.length_b   1.000
_cell.length_c   1.000
_cell.angle_alpha   90.00
_cell.angle_beta   90.00
_cell.angle_gamma   90.00
#
_symmetry.space_group_name_H-M   'P 1'
#
loop_
_entity.id
_entity.type
_entity.pdbx_description
1 polymer ?
#
loop_
_entity_poly.entity_id
_entity_poly.type
_entity_poly.pdbx_seq_one_letter_code
_entity_poly.pdbx_strand_id
1 'polypeptide(L)'
;MPLQRSEEWMRERADHLKEGVRQMFEAGGKAMTAAETLTLVDTLERLGVDNHFRQEIDMALARVHSEELECDSSSSHIHIVSLRFRLLRQHGLWVSADVFDKLKDDTGDFSESLVTDDPRNLLSLYNAAHLAAAGEETLDEAISFSRGHLEAMKGELRSPLAEQVSRALEIPLPRFPKRLETMRYIA
;
A
#
# COMPACT_ATOMS: atom_id res chain seq x y z
N MET A 1 8.78 -0.65 42.98
CA MET A 1 8.14 0.49 42.29
C MET A 1 8.98 1.19 41.18
N PRO A 2 9.96 0.58 40.46
CA PRO A 2 10.54 1.21 39.26
C PRO A 2 9.73 0.96 37.96
N LEU A 3 9.07 -0.19 37.85
CA LEU A 3 8.31 -0.60 36.64
C LEU A 3 7.12 0.34 36.35
N GLN A 4 6.42 0.79 37.39
CA GLN A 4 5.23 1.64 37.25
C GLN A 4 5.57 3.03 36.67
N ARG A 5 6.70 3.62 37.10
CA ARG A 5 7.22 4.87 36.53
C ARG A 5 7.66 4.72 35.07
N SER A 6 8.10 3.52 34.68
CA SER A 6 8.45 3.19 33.29
C SER A 6 7.20 3.05 32.40
N GLU A 7 6.11 2.49 32.91
CA GLU A 7 4.85 2.36 32.17
C GLU A 7 4.16 3.71 31.94
N GLU A 8 4.13 4.56 32.97
CA GLU A 8 3.59 5.92 32.87
C GLU A 8 4.34 6.74 31.81
N TRP A 9 5.67 6.71 31.83
CA TRP A 9 6.50 7.38 30.82
C TRP A 9 6.24 6.85 29.40
N MET A 10 6.11 5.52 29.23
CA MET A 10 5.79 4.94 27.92
C MET A 10 4.41 5.37 27.42
N ARG A 11 3.42 5.51 28.30
CA ARG A 11 2.08 6.00 27.94
C ARG A 11 2.11 7.46 27.52
N GLU A 12 2.75 8.34 28.29
CA GLU A 12 2.91 9.75 27.95
C GLU A 12 3.63 9.93 26.61
N ARG A 13 4.70 9.17 26.40
CA ARG A 13 5.44 9.18 25.13
C ARG A 13 4.56 8.71 23.97
N ALA A 14 3.78 7.64 24.17
CA ALA A 14 2.87 7.12 23.14
C ALA A 14 1.79 8.14 22.78
N ASP A 15 1.20 8.83 23.76
CA ASP A 15 0.17 9.83 23.51
C ASP A 15 0.73 11.07 22.80
N HIS A 16 1.95 11.49 23.15
CA HIS A 16 2.64 12.54 22.41
C HIS A 16 2.95 12.15 20.95
N LEU A 17 3.35 10.90 20.71
CA LEU A 17 3.59 10.40 19.36
C LEU A 17 2.30 10.29 18.54
N LYS A 18 1.19 9.84 19.15
CA LYS A 18 -0.12 9.81 18.48
C LYS A 18 -0.53 11.20 18.02
N GLU A 19 -0.34 12.21 18.86
CA GLU A 19 -0.66 13.58 18.49
C GLU A 19 0.17 14.07 17.30
N GLY A 20 1.46 13.73 17.26
CA GLY A 20 2.31 14.00 16.10
C GLY A 20 1.79 13.36 14.82
N VAL A 21 1.28 12.12 14.88
CA VAL A 21 0.68 11.45 13.71
C VAL A 21 -0.64 12.10 13.29
N ARG A 22 -1.50 12.51 14.24
CA ARG A 22 -2.73 13.27 13.91
C ARG A 22 -2.41 14.56 13.19
N GLN A 23 -1.40 15.28 13.68
CA GLN A 23 -0.92 16.48 13.02
C GLN A 23 -0.43 16.20 11.61
N MET A 24 0.13 15.02 11.28
CA MET A 24 0.50 14.70 9.90
C MET A 24 -0.71 14.71 8.96
N PHE A 25 -1.89 14.23 9.40
CA PHE A 25 -3.12 14.31 8.61
C PHE A 25 -3.63 15.75 8.44
N GLU A 26 -3.30 16.65 9.37
CA GLU A 26 -3.76 18.04 9.45
C GLU A 26 -2.71 19.09 8.99
N ALA A 27 -1.45 18.70 8.78
CA ALA A 27 -0.30 19.60 8.89
C ALA A 27 -0.27 20.71 7.82
N GLY A 28 -0.63 21.93 8.25
CA GLY A 28 0.02 23.17 7.81
C GLY A 28 -0.77 24.09 6.88
N GLY A 29 -2.10 23.99 6.83
CA GLY A 29 -2.93 24.82 5.94
C GLY A 29 -2.82 24.46 4.45
N LYS A 30 -2.01 23.44 4.11
CA LYS A 30 -1.94 22.81 2.81
C LYS A 30 -2.32 21.34 2.98
N ALA A 31 -3.31 20.88 2.24
CA ALA A 31 -3.71 19.49 2.27
C ALA A 31 -2.55 18.60 1.78
N MET A 32 -2.27 17.49 2.49
CA MET A 32 -1.41 16.43 1.98
C MET A 32 -1.85 16.03 0.58
N THR A 33 -0.90 15.75 -0.30
CA THR A 33 -1.22 15.13 -1.58
C THR A 33 -1.82 13.74 -1.36
N ALA A 34 -2.59 13.24 -2.33
CA ALA A 34 -3.11 11.87 -2.30
C ALA A 34 -2.00 10.83 -2.13
N ALA A 35 -0.84 11.01 -2.78
CA ALA A 35 0.29 10.10 -2.68
C ALA A 35 0.87 10.04 -1.25
N GLU A 36 1.07 11.19 -0.60
CA GLU A 36 1.55 11.27 0.79
C GLU A 36 0.52 10.66 1.74
N THR A 37 -0.77 10.94 1.50
CA THR A 37 -1.89 10.41 2.30
C THR A 37 -1.90 8.88 2.25
N LEU A 38 -1.86 8.30 1.06
CA LEU A 38 -1.86 6.84 0.85
C LEU A 38 -0.63 6.18 1.47
N THR A 39 0.54 6.80 1.33
CA THR A 39 1.79 6.29 1.92
C THR A 39 1.73 6.28 3.45
N LEU A 40 1.18 7.34 4.05
CA LEU A 40 1.00 7.42 5.50
C LEU A 40 0.03 6.34 6.00
N VAL A 41 -1.13 6.20 5.35
CA VAL A 41 -2.13 5.18 5.70
C VAL A 41 -1.53 3.77 5.60
N ASP A 42 -0.83 3.46 4.50
CA ASP A 42 -0.17 2.15 4.34
C ASP A 42 0.84 1.86 5.46
N THR A 43 1.63 2.88 5.80
CA THR A 43 2.63 2.76 6.87
C THR A 43 1.96 2.47 8.21
N LEU A 44 0.87 3.17 8.55
CA LEU A 44 0.13 2.96 9.80
C LEU A 44 -0.51 1.57 9.88
N GLU A 45 -1.08 1.08 8.78
CA GLU A 45 -1.67 -0.26 8.71
C GLU A 45 -0.61 -1.35 8.85
N ARG A 46 0.52 -1.21 8.17
CA ARG A 46 1.63 -2.17 8.27
C ARG A 46 2.25 -2.18 9.65
N LEU A 47 2.38 -1.02 10.30
CA LEU A 47 2.81 -0.89 11.70
C LEU A 47 1.76 -1.40 12.70
N GLY A 48 0.52 -1.70 12.28
CA GLY A 48 -0.54 -2.20 13.15
C GLY A 48 -1.02 -1.20 14.20
N VAL A 49 -0.87 0.09 13.91
CA VAL A 49 -1.28 1.22 14.79
C VAL A 49 -2.43 2.04 14.19
N ASP A 50 -2.95 1.62 13.05
CA ASP A 50 -4.10 2.21 12.34
C ASP A 50 -5.35 2.33 13.22
N ASN A 51 -5.52 1.42 14.17
CA ASN A 51 -6.63 1.43 15.13
C ASN A 51 -6.70 2.70 15.99
N HIS A 52 -5.61 3.44 16.14
CA HIS A 52 -5.57 4.71 16.87
C HIS A 52 -6.02 5.92 16.06
N PHE A 53 -6.15 5.78 14.74
CA PHE A 53 -6.37 6.87 13.79
C PHE A 53 -7.52 6.58 12.81
N ARG A 54 -8.50 5.77 13.22
CA ARG A 54 -9.57 5.29 12.32
C ARG A 54 -10.33 6.44 11.65
N GLN A 55 -10.68 7.47 12.42
CA GLN A 55 -11.45 8.60 11.89
C GLN A 55 -10.62 9.40 10.88
N GLU A 56 -9.35 9.64 11.20
CA GLU A 56 -8.39 10.34 10.35
C GLU A 56 -8.16 9.58 9.05
N ILE A 57 -8.00 8.25 9.12
CA ILE A 57 -7.84 7.36 7.96
C ILE A 57 -9.11 7.35 7.10
N ASP A 58 -10.30 7.18 7.70
CA ASP A 58 -11.57 7.14 6.97
C ASP A 58 -11.82 8.45 6.21
N MET A 59 -11.60 9.60 6.86
CA MET A 59 -11.72 10.92 6.23
C MET A 59 -10.70 11.11 5.10
N ALA A 60 -9.45 10.69 5.33
CA ALA A 60 -8.39 10.81 4.35
C ALA A 60 -8.64 9.95 3.10
N LEU A 61 -9.11 8.71 3.27
CA LEU A 61 -9.46 7.83 2.17
C LEU A 61 -10.70 8.31 1.42
N ALA A 62 -11.71 8.85 2.11
CA ALA A 62 -12.87 9.46 1.45
C ALA A 62 -12.47 10.64 0.56
N ARG A 63 -11.52 11.48 1.00
CA ARG A 63 -10.95 12.56 0.18
C ARG A 63 -10.25 11.99 -1.06
N VAL A 64 -9.34 11.04 -0.89
CA VAL A 64 -8.59 10.41 -1.99
C VAL A 64 -9.50 9.64 -2.96
N HIS A 65 -10.63 9.12 -2.48
CA HIS A 65 -11.65 8.48 -3.33
C HIS A 65 -12.31 9.49 -4.27
N SER A 66 -12.63 10.67 -3.75
CA SER A 66 -13.25 11.76 -4.53
C SER A 66 -12.28 12.46 -5.49
N GLU A 67 -10.98 12.38 -5.23
CA GLU A 67 -9.95 12.91 -6.11
C GLU A 67 -9.68 11.93 -7.27
N GLU A 68 -9.80 12.42 -8.50
CA GLU A 68 -9.34 11.69 -9.68
C GLU A 68 -7.82 11.83 -9.77
N LEU A 69 -7.11 10.70 -9.66
CA LEU A 69 -5.67 10.68 -9.91
C LEU A 69 -5.45 10.60 -11.42
N GLU A 70 -4.84 11.65 -11.98
CA GLU A 70 -4.23 11.60 -13.30
C GLU A 70 -3.15 10.49 -13.28
N CYS A 71 -3.41 9.42 -14.02
CA CYS A 71 -2.48 8.30 -14.18
C CYS A 71 -1.65 8.56 -15.43
N ASP A 72 -0.37 8.87 -15.25
CA ASP A 72 0.64 8.74 -16.29
C ASP A 72 1.41 7.42 -16.11
N SER A 73 2.15 6.99 -17.13
CA SER A 73 2.88 5.71 -17.13
C SER A 73 4.20 5.76 -16.36
N SER A 74 4.38 6.74 -15.45
CA SER A 74 5.64 6.89 -14.71
C SER A 74 5.71 5.91 -13.53
N SER A 75 6.94 5.50 -13.18
CA SER A 75 7.19 4.46 -12.17
C SER A 75 6.63 4.82 -10.79
N SER A 76 6.72 6.09 -10.38
CA SER A 76 6.12 6.55 -9.12
C SER A 76 4.59 6.48 -9.14
N HIS A 77 3.96 6.55 -10.33
CA HIS A 77 2.51 6.54 -10.45
C HIS A 77 1.94 5.12 -10.35
N ILE A 78 2.61 4.09 -10.87
CA ILE A 78 2.14 2.69 -10.74
C ILE A 78 2.02 2.29 -9.27
N HIS A 79 3.04 2.59 -8.46
CA HIS A 79 3.02 2.33 -7.03
C HIS A 79 1.83 3.03 -6.35
N ILE A 80 1.64 4.33 -6.60
CA ILE A 80 0.59 5.13 -5.96
C ILE A 80 -0.81 4.71 -6.43
N VAL A 81 -1.00 4.43 -7.72
CA VAL A 81 -2.28 3.94 -8.27
C VAL A 81 -2.64 2.58 -7.68
N SER A 82 -1.68 1.66 -7.63
CA SER A 82 -1.87 0.35 -7.01
C SER A 82 -2.17 0.47 -5.52
N LEU A 83 -1.48 1.37 -4.83
CA LEU A 83 -1.70 1.64 -3.41
C LEU A 83 -3.10 2.21 -3.15
N ARG A 84 -3.53 3.18 -3.98
CA ARG A 84 -4.88 3.75 -3.96
C ARG A 84 -5.93 2.67 -4.14
N PHE A 85 -5.82 1.85 -5.19
CA PHE A 85 -6.76 0.78 -5.47
C PHE A 85 -6.86 -0.17 -4.27
N ARG A 86 -5.71 -0.62 -3.76
CA ARG A 86 -5.64 -1.55 -2.63
C ARG A 86 -6.29 -1.00 -1.37
N LEU A 87 -5.89 0.19 -0.92
CA LEU A 87 -6.39 0.79 0.32
C LEU A 87 -7.89 1.08 0.23
N LEU A 88 -8.36 1.66 -0.88
CA LEU A 88 -9.79 1.95 -1.05
C LEU A 88 -10.64 0.67 -1.00
N ARG A 89 -10.25 -0.39 -1.73
CA ARG A 89 -10.95 -1.70 -1.70
C ARG A 89 -10.91 -2.33 -0.31
N GLN A 90 -9.78 -2.26 0.41
CA GLN A 90 -9.63 -2.79 1.78
C GLN A 90 -10.56 -2.10 2.78
N HIS A 91 -10.85 -0.81 2.57
CA HIS A 91 -11.77 -0.01 3.39
C HIS A 91 -13.22 -0.04 2.88
N GLY A 92 -13.54 -0.89 1.91
CA GLY A 92 -14.90 -1.05 1.38
C GLY A 92 -15.34 0.06 0.42
N LEU A 93 -14.42 0.91 -0.03
CA LEU A 93 -14.66 1.92 -1.05
C LEU A 93 -14.43 1.32 -2.44
N TRP A 94 -15.48 1.32 -3.27
CA TRP A 94 -15.41 0.76 -4.61
C TRP A 94 -14.57 1.63 -5.56
N VAL A 95 -13.69 0.98 -6.32
CA VAL A 95 -12.84 1.58 -7.35
C VAL A 95 -12.75 0.60 -8.51
N SER A 96 -12.96 1.03 -9.75
CA SER A 96 -12.90 0.14 -10.91
C SER A 96 -11.48 -0.38 -11.17
N ALA A 97 -11.37 -1.63 -11.64
CA ALA A 97 -10.12 -2.22 -12.09
C ALA A 97 -9.57 -1.57 -13.36
N ASP A 98 -10.41 -0.87 -14.13
CA ASP A 98 -10.07 -0.19 -15.39
C ASP A 98 -8.96 0.87 -15.23
N VAL A 99 -8.68 1.29 -13.99
CA VAL A 99 -7.52 2.14 -13.68
C VAL A 99 -6.20 1.51 -14.15
N PHE A 100 -6.13 0.18 -14.21
CA PHE A 100 -4.96 -0.56 -14.67
C PHE A 100 -4.92 -0.76 -16.18
N ASP A 101 -5.99 -0.46 -16.93
CA ASP A 101 -5.98 -0.60 -18.40
C ASP A 101 -5.01 0.39 -19.05
N LYS A 102 -4.72 1.51 -18.38
CA LYS A 102 -3.68 2.48 -18.81
C LYS A 102 -2.26 1.93 -18.75
N LEU A 103 -2.07 0.77 -18.10
CA LEU A 103 -0.79 0.08 -18.03
C LEU A 103 -0.63 -0.95 -19.17
N LYS A 104 -1.70 -1.20 -19.92
CA LYS A 104 -1.68 -2.11 -21.07
C LYS A 104 -1.14 -1.39 -22.31
N ASP A 105 -0.49 -2.15 -23.19
CA ASP A 105 -0.03 -1.65 -24.48
C ASP A 105 -1.10 -1.83 -25.58
N ASP A 106 -0.75 -1.48 -26.82
CA ASP A 106 -1.67 -1.55 -27.97
C ASP A 106 -2.15 -2.97 -28.30
N THR A 107 -1.50 -4.01 -27.75
CA THR A 107 -1.91 -5.42 -27.90
C THR A 107 -2.99 -5.83 -26.90
N GLY A 108 -3.21 -5.02 -25.86
CA GLY A 108 -4.14 -5.30 -24.76
C GLY A 108 -3.50 -6.03 -23.58
N ASP A 109 -2.20 -6.34 -23.65
CA ASP A 109 -1.44 -6.97 -22.57
C ASP A 109 -0.73 -5.91 -21.70
N PHE A 110 -0.41 -6.26 -20.44
CA PHE A 110 0.39 -5.39 -19.58
C PHE A 110 1.76 -5.13 -20.20
N SER A 111 2.11 -3.85 -20.35
CA SER A 111 3.31 -3.48 -21.08
C SER A 111 4.58 -3.95 -20.37
N GLU A 112 5.50 -4.55 -21.11
CA GLU A 112 6.85 -4.85 -20.62
C GLU A 112 7.62 -3.60 -20.17
N SER A 113 7.22 -2.41 -20.65
CA SER A 113 7.78 -1.14 -20.16
C SER A 113 7.47 -0.86 -18.68
N LEU A 114 6.49 -1.54 -18.09
CA LEU A 114 6.17 -1.49 -16.67
C LEU A 114 7.20 -2.21 -15.80
N VAL A 115 8.05 -3.06 -16.40
CA VAL A 115 9.18 -3.71 -15.74
C VAL A 115 10.26 -2.64 -15.54
N THR A 116 10.00 -1.75 -14.59
CA THR A 116 10.88 -0.65 -14.21
C THR A 116 12.01 -1.14 -13.30
N ASP A 117 13.05 -0.31 -13.12
CA ASP A 117 14.12 -0.53 -12.13
C ASP A 117 13.63 -0.60 -10.66
N ASP A 118 12.36 -0.30 -10.39
CA ASP A 118 11.78 -0.39 -9.04
C ASP A 118 10.82 -1.59 -8.91
N PRO A 119 11.28 -2.71 -8.32
CA PRO A 119 10.46 -3.90 -8.04
C PRO A 119 9.24 -3.62 -7.15
N ARG A 120 9.23 -2.49 -6.41
CA ARG A 120 8.09 -2.10 -5.57
C ARG A 120 6.84 -1.82 -6.39
N ASN A 121 6.98 -1.42 -7.65
CA ASN A 121 5.86 -1.17 -8.54
C ASN A 121 5.10 -2.46 -8.84
N LEU A 122 5.82 -3.50 -9.28
CA LEU A 122 5.26 -4.82 -9.53
C LEU A 122 4.71 -5.45 -8.26
N LEU A 123 5.41 -5.31 -7.13
CA LEU A 123 4.92 -5.80 -5.83
C LEU A 123 3.62 -5.10 -5.42
N SER A 124 3.49 -3.80 -5.69
CA SER A 124 2.29 -3.03 -5.37
C SER A 124 1.12 -3.44 -6.26
N LEU A 125 1.36 -3.56 -7.57
CA LEU A 125 0.36 -4.05 -8.53
C LEU A 125 -0.10 -5.47 -8.17
N TYR A 126 0.83 -6.37 -7.90
CA TYR A 126 0.55 -7.73 -7.45
C TYR A 126 -0.37 -7.74 -6.23
N ASN A 127 0.00 -6.99 -5.17
CA ASN A 127 -0.80 -6.94 -3.95
C ASN A 127 -2.17 -6.28 -4.15
N ALA A 128 -2.27 -5.28 -5.02
CA ALA A 128 -3.54 -4.62 -5.36
C ALA A 128 -4.47 -5.57 -6.12
N ALA A 129 -3.93 -6.31 -7.10
CA ALA A 129 -4.70 -7.22 -7.94
C ALA A 129 -5.29 -8.41 -7.16
N HIS A 130 -4.68 -8.81 -6.03
CA HIS A 130 -5.25 -9.84 -5.13
C HIS A 130 -6.53 -9.42 -4.38
N LEU A 131 -7.03 -8.19 -4.59
CA LEU A 131 -8.36 -7.71 -4.15
C LEU A 131 -9.44 -7.80 -5.25
N ALA A 132 -9.18 -8.57 -6.31
CA ALA A 132 -10.14 -8.80 -7.38
C ALA A 132 -11.49 -9.32 -6.88
N ALA A 133 -12.56 -8.70 -7.39
CA ALA A 133 -13.90 -9.24 -7.35
C ALA A 133 -14.13 -10.21 -8.52
N ALA A 134 -15.20 -11.01 -8.43
CA ALA A 134 -15.54 -11.95 -9.49
C ALA A 134 -15.83 -11.22 -10.81
N GLY A 135 -15.16 -11.63 -11.88
CA GLY A 135 -15.31 -11.05 -13.22
C GLY A 135 -14.32 -9.94 -13.58
N GLU A 136 -13.37 -9.60 -12.70
CA GLU A 136 -12.32 -8.60 -12.98
C GLU A 136 -11.09 -9.24 -13.65
N GLU A 137 -11.22 -9.69 -14.90
CA GLU A 137 -10.18 -10.41 -15.65
C GLU A 137 -8.85 -9.63 -15.76
N THR A 138 -8.90 -8.30 -15.90
CA THR A 138 -7.71 -7.43 -15.90
C THR A 138 -6.85 -7.63 -14.64
N LEU A 139 -7.44 -7.95 -13.49
CA LEU A 139 -6.68 -8.18 -12.26
C LEU A 139 -6.05 -9.59 -12.23
N ASP A 140 -6.69 -10.59 -12.82
CA ASP A 140 -6.10 -11.92 -12.97
C ASP A 140 -4.88 -11.89 -13.90
N GLU A 141 -4.97 -11.11 -14.98
CA GLU A 141 -3.85 -10.80 -15.86
C GLU A 141 -2.74 -10.05 -15.12
N ALA A 142 -3.08 -9.03 -14.33
CA ALA A 142 -2.12 -8.27 -13.52
C ALA A 142 -1.39 -9.16 -12.51
N ILE A 143 -2.09 -10.11 -11.87
CA ILE A 143 -1.49 -11.11 -10.97
C ILE A 143 -0.47 -11.95 -11.73
N SER A 144 -0.85 -12.46 -12.91
CA SER A 144 0.00 -13.34 -13.72
C SER A 144 1.26 -12.62 -14.20
N PHE A 145 1.09 -11.42 -14.76
CA PHE A 145 2.18 -10.55 -15.20
C PHE A 145 3.14 -10.22 -14.06
N SER A 146 2.63 -9.61 -12.99
CA SER A 146 3.49 -9.18 -11.87
C SER A 146 4.18 -10.34 -11.17
N ARG A 147 3.51 -11.48 -11.01
CA ARG A 147 4.10 -12.71 -10.44
C ARG A 147 5.29 -13.18 -11.28
N GLY A 148 5.13 -13.29 -12.60
CA GLY A 148 6.18 -13.78 -13.49
C GLY A 148 7.46 -12.94 -13.38
N HIS A 149 7.32 -11.62 -13.43
CA HIS A 149 8.48 -10.72 -13.30
C HIS A 149 9.08 -10.72 -11.89
N LEU A 150 8.25 -10.74 -10.84
CA LEU A 150 8.74 -10.81 -9.46
C LEU A 150 9.50 -12.11 -9.17
N GLU A 151 9.06 -13.24 -9.73
CA GLU A 151 9.76 -14.52 -9.64
C GLU A 151 11.11 -14.50 -10.38
N ALA A 152 11.15 -13.87 -11.57
CA ALA A 152 12.37 -13.75 -12.36
C ALA A 152 13.45 -12.89 -11.67
N MET A 153 13.07 -11.74 -11.10
CA MET A 153 14.04 -10.82 -10.45
C MET A 153 14.36 -11.17 -9.00
N LYS A 154 13.62 -12.11 -8.37
CA LYS A 154 13.74 -12.45 -6.95
C LYS A 154 15.17 -12.71 -6.48
N GLY A 155 16.00 -13.33 -7.33
CA GLY A 155 17.40 -13.66 -7.03
C GLY A 155 18.36 -12.47 -7.00
N GLU A 156 17.96 -11.33 -7.58
CA GLU A 156 18.77 -10.12 -7.74
C GLU A 156 18.42 -9.05 -6.69
N LEU A 157 17.30 -9.20 -5.99
CA LEU A 157 16.82 -8.26 -4.99
C LEU A 157 17.67 -8.32 -3.71
N ARG A 158 17.83 -7.16 -3.06
CA ARG A 158 18.46 -7.05 -1.74
C ARG A 158 17.43 -7.03 -0.62
N SER A 159 17.81 -7.48 0.58
CA SER A 159 17.00 -7.31 1.80
C SER A 159 16.86 -5.81 2.13
N PRO A 160 15.68 -5.33 2.59
CA PRO A 160 14.50 -6.11 2.98
C PRO A 160 13.53 -6.44 1.84
N LEU A 161 13.70 -5.84 0.66
CA LEU A 161 12.75 -5.97 -0.46
C LEU A 161 12.65 -7.41 -0.98
N ALA A 162 13.77 -8.13 -1.06
CA ALA A 162 13.79 -9.54 -1.46
C ALA A 162 12.89 -10.42 -0.57
N GLU A 163 12.88 -10.15 0.74
CA GLU A 163 12.06 -10.88 1.69
C GLU A 163 10.59 -10.47 1.57
N GLN A 164 10.30 -9.18 1.36
CA GLN A 164 8.94 -8.71 1.10
C GLN A 164 8.33 -9.38 -0.14
N VAL A 165 9.08 -9.43 -1.25
CA VAL A 165 8.66 -10.12 -2.48
C VAL A 165 8.46 -11.61 -2.23
N SER A 166 9.40 -12.26 -1.56
CA SER A 166 9.30 -13.69 -1.23
C SER A 166 8.02 -14.02 -0.45
N ARG A 167 7.68 -13.18 0.54
CA ARG A 167 6.48 -13.36 1.36
C ARG A 167 5.20 -13.12 0.58
N ALA A 168 5.14 -12.07 -0.24
CA ALA A 168 3.97 -11.75 -1.03
C ALA A 168 3.66 -12.84 -2.08
N LEU A 169 4.70 -13.45 -2.67
CA LEU A 169 4.55 -14.54 -3.62
C LEU A 169 4.03 -15.83 -2.96
N GLU A 170 4.34 -16.06 -1.68
CA GLU A 170 3.83 -17.17 -0.86
C GLU A 170 2.36 -16.93 -0.45
N ILE A 171 2.09 -15.78 0.18
CA ILE A 171 0.75 -15.35 0.58
C ILE A 171 0.62 -13.85 0.26
N PRO A 172 -0.27 -13.46 -0.65
CA PRO A 172 -0.48 -12.06 -1.01
C PRO A 172 -0.80 -11.18 0.20
N LEU A 173 -0.32 -9.94 0.20
CA LEU A 173 -0.48 -9.01 1.32
C LEU A 173 -1.94 -8.88 1.81
N PRO A 174 -2.97 -8.74 0.95
CA PRO A 174 -4.36 -8.63 1.42
C PRO A 174 -4.87 -9.86 2.17
N ARG A 175 -4.24 -11.02 1.97
CA ARG A 175 -4.60 -12.31 2.57
C ARG A 175 -3.68 -12.68 3.75
N PHE A 176 -2.62 -11.91 3.98
CA PHE A 176 -1.62 -12.22 5.00
C PHE A 176 -2.10 -11.82 6.41
N PRO A 177 -1.81 -12.61 7.46
CA PRO A 177 -2.22 -12.28 8.83
C PRO A 177 -1.60 -10.97 9.31
N LYS A 178 -2.44 -9.96 9.61
CA LYS A 178 -2.00 -8.60 9.98
C LYS A 178 -0.90 -8.56 11.05
N ARG A 179 -1.04 -9.33 12.14
CA ARG A 179 -0.03 -9.37 13.23
C ARG A 179 1.34 -9.86 12.77
N LEU A 180 1.37 -10.86 11.89
CA LEU A 180 2.63 -11.38 11.35
C LEU A 180 3.25 -10.38 10.37
N GLU A 181 2.44 -9.63 9.64
CA GLU A 181 2.94 -8.53 8.81
C GLU A 181 3.62 -7.49 9.70
N THR A 182 2.91 -6.98 10.71
CA THR A 182 3.45 -5.94 11.60
C THR A 182 4.78 -6.33 12.22
N MET A 183 4.93 -7.58 12.67
CA MET A 183 6.20 -8.05 13.21
C MET A 183 7.33 -8.04 12.18
N ARG A 184 7.03 -8.34 10.91
CA ARG A 184 8.02 -8.39 9.81
C ARG A 184 8.28 -7.02 9.17
N TYR A 185 7.38 -6.08 9.34
CA TYR A 185 7.53 -4.71 8.85
C TYR A 185 8.35 -3.83 9.81
N ILE A 186 8.29 -4.12 11.12
CA ILE A 186 9.07 -3.42 12.15
C ILE A 186 10.52 -3.93 12.24
N ALA A 187 10.73 -5.23 11.99
CA ALA A 187 12.02 -5.92 12.10
C ALA A 187 13.01 -5.52 11.00
#